data_AF-N9FQE7-F1
#
_entry.id   AF-N9FQE7-F1
#
_cell.length_a   1.000
_cell.length_b   1.000
_cell.length_c   1.000
_cell.angle_alpha   90.00
_cell.angle_beta   90.00
_cell.angle_gamma   90.00
#
_symmetry.space_group_name_H-M   'P 1'
#
loop_
_entity.id
_entity.type
_entity.pdbx_description
1 polymer ?
#
loop_
_entity_poly.entity_id
_entity_poly.type
_entity_poly.pdbx_seq_one_letter_code
_entity_poly.pdbx_strand_id
1 'polypeptide(L)'
;MFNPETTSQTPRKDHPLSAQGRFNRLSYLGWYGLLSLSCMLAFILIITLAGSFSVNNVNVHEPFFSTFSGIGGFGMFAIWFAAFYFQIVFLIRRLHDLNKTGWLSLLLLVPFIQIFFTLYVLLAPGTPHRNDYGDIRPSSTWEKIIAWIMIMLSLFMIFGVFIFAYYFASPEFWDTPTQIIQNTTEYF
;
A
#
# COMPACT_ATOMS: atom_id res chain seq x y z
N MET A 1 26.37 -18.80 -43.33
CA MET A 1 25.24 -19.63 -42.88
C MET A 1 24.80 -19.06 -41.53
N PHE A 2 23.91 -18.07 -41.54
CA PHE A 2 23.33 -17.53 -40.30
C PHE A 2 22.32 -18.55 -39.80
N ASN A 3 22.52 -19.11 -38.61
CA ASN A 3 21.52 -19.90 -37.91
C ASN A 3 20.78 -18.93 -36.98
N PRO A 4 19.59 -18.41 -37.34
CA PRO A 4 18.78 -17.70 -36.38
C PRO A 4 18.18 -18.78 -35.49
N GLU A 5 18.86 -19.11 -34.39
CA GLU A 5 18.19 -19.76 -33.27
C GLU A 5 17.19 -18.76 -32.71
N THR A 6 16.03 -18.65 -33.35
CA THR A 6 14.82 -18.14 -32.74
C THR A 6 14.47 -19.15 -31.66
N THR A 7 15.07 -19.00 -30.48
CA THR A 7 14.58 -19.64 -29.27
C THR A 7 13.14 -19.17 -29.10
N SER A 8 12.20 -19.97 -29.60
CA SER A 8 10.78 -19.87 -29.32
C SER A 8 10.61 -20.16 -27.84
N GLN A 9 10.92 -19.15 -27.00
CA GLN A 9 10.60 -19.21 -25.59
C GLN A 9 9.09 -19.37 -25.51
N THR A 10 8.65 -20.55 -25.12
CA THR A 10 7.25 -20.83 -24.82
C THR A 10 6.73 -19.74 -23.88
N PRO A 11 5.52 -19.20 -24.11
CA PRO A 11 4.96 -18.15 -23.26
C PRO A 11 4.91 -18.69 -21.82
N ARG A 12 5.84 -18.20 -20.98
CA ARG A 12 5.98 -18.66 -19.61
C ARG A 12 4.70 -18.29 -18.87
N LYS A 13 4.05 -19.28 -18.27
CA LYS A 13 2.86 -19.07 -17.44
C LYS A 13 3.20 -18.07 -16.34
N ASP A 14 2.52 -16.92 -16.35
CA ASP A 14 2.78 -15.86 -15.40
C ASP A 14 2.19 -16.20 -14.03
N HIS A 15 3.01 -16.11 -12.98
CA HIS A 15 2.62 -16.37 -11.60
C HIS A 15 2.71 -15.06 -10.80
N PRO A 16 1.57 -14.44 -10.42
CA PRO A 16 1.59 -13.07 -9.94
C PRO A 16 2.32 -12.84 -8.61
N LEU A 17 2.47 -13.92 -7.83
CA LEU A 17 3.13 -13.92 -6.52
C LEU A 17 4.62 -14.27 -6.60
N SER A 18 5.14 -14.56 -7.79
CA SER A 18 6.56 -14.78 -8.03
C SER A 18 7.24 -13.49 -8.48
N ALA A 19 8.50 -13.28 -8.12
CA ALA A 19 9.29 -12.12 -8.56
C ALA A 19 9.59 -12.12 -10.07
N GLN A 20 9.26 -13.20 -10.78
CA GLN A 20 9.48 -13.33 -12.21
C GLN A 20 8.40 -12.59 -13.02
N GLY A 21 8.81 -12.00 -14.14
CA GLY A 21 7.91 -11.27 -15.04
C GLY A 21 7.74 -9.80 -14.68
N ARG A 22 6.70 -9.19 -15.27
CA ARG A 22 6.52 -7.74 -15.32
C ARG A 22 5.12 -7.33 -14.84
N PHE A 23 5.06 -6.23 -14.11
CA PHE A 23 3.82 -5.56 -13.75
C PHE A 23 3.75 -4.16 -14.33
N ASN A 24 2.68 -3.91 -15.10
CA ASN A 24 2.30 -2.55 -15.46
C ASN A 24 1.83 -1.77 -14.21
N ARG A 25 1.68 -0.46 -14.33
CA ARG A 25 1.28 0.44 -13.23
C ARG A 25 -0.03 0.02 -12.54
N LEU A 26 -1.04 -0.37 -13.33
CA LEU A 26 -2.35 -0.75 -12.81
C LEU A 26 -2.31 -2.13 -12.14
N SER A 27 -1.59 -3.10 -12.71
CA SER A 27 -1.36 -4.41 -12.09
C SER A 27 -0.61 -4.25 -10.76
N TYR A 28 0.47 -3.46 -10.74
CA TYR A 28 1.21 -3.16 -9.52
C TYR A 28 0.29 -2.59 -8.43
N LEU A 29 -0.50 -1.57 -8.77
CA LEU A 29 -1.39 -0.93 -7.80
C LEU A 29 -2.57 -1.82 -7.38
N GLY A 30 -3.11 -2.61 -8.29
CA GLY A 30 -4.19 -3.56 -8.02
C GLY A 30 -3.76 -4.69 -7.07
N TRP A 31 -2.58 -5.27 -7.30
CA TRP A 31 -2.02 -6.30 -6.41
C TRP A 31 -1.57 -5.74 -5.06
N TYR A 32 -0.99 -4.53 -5.05
CA TYR A 32 -0.68 -3.82 -3.81
C TYR A 32 -1.94 -3.52 -3.00
N GLY A 33 -3.00 -3.04 -3.67
CA GLY A 33 -4.30 -2.80 -3.08
C GLY A 33 -4.93 -4.06 -2.51
N LEU A 34 -4.95 -5.16 -3.28
CA LEU A 34 -5.45 -6.44 -2.82
C LEU A 34 -4.71 -6.93 -1.56
N LEU A 35 -3.37 -6.89 -1.58
CA LEU A 35 -2.55 -7.25 -0.42
C LEU A 35 -2.89 -6.39 0.80
N SER A 36 -3.00 -5.06 0.62
CA SER A 36 -3.33 -4.15 1.72
C SER A 36 -4.71 -4.42 2.32
N LEU A 37 -5.72 -4.71 1.50
CA LEU A 37 -7.08 -5.03 1.95
C LEU A 37 -7.12 -6.37 2.67
N SER A 38 -6.45 -7.40 2.12
CA SER A 38 -6.34 -8.71 2.76
C SER A 38 -5.63 -8.62 4.12
N CYS A 39 -4.54 -7.87 4.21
CA CYS A 39 -3.84 -7.63 5.46
C CYS A 39 -4.72 -6.87 6.46
N MET A 40 -5.41 -5.80 6.04
CA MET A 40 -6.32 -5.03 6.90
C MET A 40 -7.41 -5.92 7.49
N LEU A 41 -8.05 -6.76 6.67
CA LEU A 41 -9.06 -7.72 7.14
C LEU A 41 -8.47 -8.72 8.14
N ALA A 42 -7.27 -9.23 7.89
CA ALA A 42 -6.58 -10.15 8.80
C ALA A 42 -6.24 -9.48 10.14
N PHE A 43 -5.79 -8.22 10.14
CA PHE A 43 -5.54 -7.44 11.36
C PHE A 43 -6.82 -7.25 12.18
N ILE A 44 -7.93 -6.85 11.54
CA ILE A 44 -9.23 -6.67 12.21
C ILE A 44 -9.71 -7.99 12.82
N LEU A 45 -9.55 -9.10 12.10
CA LEU A 45 -9.92 -10.43 12.57
C LEU A 45 -9.10 -10.82 13.81
N ILE A 46 -7.78 -10.64 13.79
CA ILE A 46 -6.91 -10.96 14.93
C ILE A 46 -7.29 -10.13 16.15
N ILE A 47 -7.50 -8.82 16.00
CA ILE A 47 -7.88 -7.94 17.11
C ILE A 47 -9.23 -8.38 17.70
N THR A 48 -10.23 -8.65 16.86
CA THR A 48 -11.56 -9.07 17.31
C THR A 48 -11.53 -10.42 18.03
N LEU A 49 -10.79 -11.39 17.48
CA LEU A 49 -10.63 -12.70 18.11
C LEU A 49 -9.86 -12.59 19.43
N ALA A 50 -8.72 -11.91 19.44
CA ALA A 50 -7.91 -11.71 20.64
C ALA A 50 -8.70 -10.99 21.75
N GLY A 51 -9.44 -9.93 21.39
CA GLY A 51 -10.33 -9.24 22.31
C GLY A 51 -11.41 -10.15 22.90
N SER A 52 -12.01 -11.02 22.09
CA SER A 52 -13.03 -11.98 22.53
C SER A 52 -12.49 -13.04 23.48
N PHE A 53 -11.27 -13.55 23.26
CA PHE A 53 -10.62 -14.50 24.18
C PHE A 53 -10.15 -13.85 25.48
N SER A 54 -9.75 -12.58 25.41
CA SER A 54 -9.23 -11.78 26.53
C SER A 54 -10.31 -11.52 27.59
N VAL A 55 -11.52 -11.10 27.18
CA VAL A 55 -12.67 -10.85 28.07
C VAL A 55 -13.05 -12.07 28.92
N ASN A 56 -12.73 -13.28 28.46
CA ASN A 56 -13.13 -14.53 29.12
C ASN A 56 -12.10 -15.11 30.09
N ASN A 57 -10.83 -14.67 30.09
CA ASN A 57 -9.77 -15.36 30.84
C ASN A 57 -8.77 -14.46 31.60
N VAL A 58 -8.69 -13.15 31.33
CA VAL A 58 -7.75 -12.25 32.02
C VAL A 58 -8.38 -10.85 32.13
N ASN A 59 -8.31 -10.21 33.29
CA ASN A 59 -8.72 -8.80 33.48
C ASN A 59 -7.76 -7.85 32.74
N VAL A 60 -7.83 -7.82 31.41
CA VAL A 60 -7.03 -6.92 30.59
C VAL A 60 -7.88 -5.70 30.31
N HIS A 61 -7.62 -4.62 31.05
CA HIS A 61 -8.33 -3.35 30.92
C HIS A 61 -8.15 -2.70 29.53
N GLU A 62 -7.23 -3.18 28.69
CA GLU A 62 -6.92 -2.60 27.39
C GLU A 62 -6.78 -3.68 26.27
N PRO A 63 -7.85 -3.94 25.49
CA PRO A 63 -7.88 -4.95 24.42
C PRO A 63 -6.85 -4.71 23.30
N PHE A 64 -6.48 -3.45 23.07
CA PHE A 64 -5.51 -3.09 22.04
C PHE A 64 -4.12 -3.61 22.39
N PHE A 65 -3.61 -3.29 23.59
CA PHE A 65 -2.28 -3.72 24.03
C PHE A 65 -2.20 -5.22 24.26
N SER A 66 -3.28 -5.87 24.71
CA SER A 66 -3.31 -7.33 24.88
C SER A 66 -3.13 -8.08 23.57
N THR A 67 -3.58 -7.52 22.44
CA THR A 67 -3.45 -8.15 21.12
C THR A 67 -1.99 -8.27 20.67
N PHE A 68 -1.13 -7.33 21.09
CA PHE A 68 0.31 -7.40 20.82
C PHE A 68 1.06 -8.39 21.73
N SER A 69 0.40 -8.89 22.77
CA SER A 69 0.96 -9.88 23.70
C SER A 69 0.50 -11.30 23.35
N GLY A 70 1.38 -12.30 23.48
CA GLY A 70 1.04 -13.70 23.24
C GLY A 70 0.84 -14.08 21.76
N ILE A 71 -0.06 -15.04 21.50
CA ILE A 71 -0.25 -15.67 20.17
C ILE A 71 -0.73 -14.66 19.11
N GLY A 72 -1.57 -13.70 19.48
CA GLY A 72 -2.06 -12.64 18.58
C GLY A 72 -0.92 -11.77 18.05
N GLY A 73 0.04 -11.42 18.92
CA GLY A 73 1.22 -10.63 18.56
C GLY A 73 2.11 -11.36 17.55
N PHE A 74 2.40 -12.64 17.79
CA PHE A 74 3.14 -13.47 16.82
C PHE A 74 2.44 -13.55 15.46
N GLY A 75 1.12 -13.69 15.45
CA GLY A 75 0.32 -13.68 14.22
C GLY A 75 0.45 -12.36 13.44
N MET A 76 0.40 -11.23 14.15
CA MET A 76 0.58 -9.90 13.53
C MET A 76 1.98 -9.71 12.95
N PHE A 77 3.04 -10.11 13.67
CA PHE A 77 4.39 -10.06 13.13
C PHE A 77 4.53 -10.93 11.88
N ALA A 78 3.99 -12.15 11.88
CA ALA A 78 4.03 -13.04 10.73
C ALA A 78 3.35 -12.43 9.50
N ILE A 79 2.15 -11.85 9.69
CA ILE A 79 1.43 -11.14 8.60
C ILE A 79 2.23 -9.94 8.10
N TRP A 80 2.83 -9.17 9.00
CA TRP A 80 3.63 -8.01 8.64
C TRP A 80 4.83 -8.41 7.78
N PHE A 81 5.58 -9.44 8.17
CA PHE A 81 6.71 -9.95 7.38
C PHE A 81 6.26 -10.51 6.03
N ALA A 82 5.13 -11.23 5.99
CA ALA A 82 4.57 -11.74 4.74
C ALA A 82 4.16 -10.60 3.80
N ALA A 83 3.48 -9.58 4.33
CA ALA A 83 3.09 -8.39 3.57
C ALA A 83 4.31 -7.65 3.03
N PHE A 84 5.34 -7.46 3.87
CA PHE A 84 6.59 -6.83 3.48
C PHE A 84 7.28 -7.60 2.34
N TYR A 85 7.36 -8.93 2.44
CA TYR A 85 7.91 -9.78 1.38
C TYR A 85 7.16 -9.59 0.05
N PHE A 86 5.83 -9.68 0.06
CA PHE A 86 5.05 -9.53 -1.17
C PHE A 86 5.10 -8.12 -1.76
N GLN A 87 5.20 -7.10 -0.91
CA GLN A 87 5.41 -5.71 -1.36
C GLN A 87 6.72 -5.58 -2.15
N ILE A 88 7.81 -6.19 -1.66
CA ILE A 88 9.09 -6.24 -2.38
C ILE A 88 8.95 -7.00 -3.70
N VAL A 89 8.28 -8.16 -3.70
CA VAL A 89 8.04 -8.95 -4.92
C VAL A 89 7.30 -8.12 -5.99
N PHE A 90 6.23 -7.42 -5.61
CA PHE A 90 5.47 -6.60 -6.56
C PHE A 90 6.29 -5.42 -7.09
N LEU A 91 7.10 -4.80 -6.22
CA LEU A 91 8.01 -3.74 -6.63
C LEU A 91 9.08 -4.24 -7.61
N ILE A 92 9.68 -5.41 -7.35
CA ILE A 92 10.65 -6.03 -8.27
C ILE A 92 10.03 -6.17 -9.67
N ARG A 93 8.80 -6.70 -9.76
CA ARG A 93 8.12 -6.87 -11.06
C ARG A 93 7.77 -5.55 -11.73
N ARG A 94 7.52 -4.50 -10.95
CA ARG A 94 7.32 -3.15 -11.47
C ARG A 94 8.64 -2.54 -11.96
N LEU A 95 9.75 -2.79 -11.28
CA LEU A 95 11.09 -2.38 -11.73
C LEU A 95 11.51 -3.13 -13.01
N HIS A 96 11.17 -4.41 -13.10
CA HIS A 96 11.34 -5.20 -14.32
C HIS A 96 10.55 -4.60 -15.49
N ASP A 97 9.36 -4.05 -15.26
CA ASP A 97 8.61 -3.34 -16.30
C ASP A 97 9.26 -2.02 -16.74
N LEU A 98 10.08 -1.41 -15.89
CA LEU A 98 10.95 -0.26 -16.21
C LEU A 98 12.32 -0.68 -16.82
N ASN A 99 12.50 -1.97 -17.08
CA ASN A 99 13.78 -2.59 -17.44
C ASN A 99 14.92 -2.24 -16.47
N LYS A 100 14.63 -2.26 -15.17
CA LYS A 100 15.60 -2.05 -14.08
C LYS A 100 15.75 -3.31 -13.24
N THR A 101 16.86 -3.41 -12.52
CA THR A 101 17.14 -4.55 -11.64
C THR A 101 16.25 -4.53 -10.41
N GLY A 102 15.83 -5.72 -9.95
CA GLY A 102 15.04 -5.88 -8.73
C GLY A 102 15.75 -5.38 -7.46
N TRP A 103 17.08 -5.28 -7.48
CA TRP A 103 17.89 -4.74 -6.37
C TRP A 103 17.51 -3.31 -5.97
N LEU A 104 16.99 -2.50 -6.90
CA LEU A 104 16.52 -1.15 -6.56
C LEU A 104 15.32 -1.18 -5.59
N SER A 105 14.65 -2.32 -5.41
CA SER A 105 13.59 -2.44 -4.39
C SER A 105 14.08 -2.20 -2.96
N LEU A 106 15.36 -2.43 -2.69
CA LEU A 106 15.99 -2.15 -1.39
C LEU A 106 15.99 -0.67 -1.03
N LEU A 107 15.82 0.25 -2.00
CA LEU A 107 15.67 1.68 -1.73
C LEU A 107 14.42 1.99 -0.91
N LEU A 108 13.44 1.08 -0.84
CA LEU A 108 12.31 1.21 0.09
C LEU A 108 12.75 1.19 1.56
N LEU A 109 13.90 0.61 1.90
CA LEU A 109 14.41 0.57 3.27
C LEU A 109 15.03 1.89 3.72
N VAL A 110 15.23 2.86 2.81
CA VAL A 110 15.85 4.16 3.11
C VAL A 110 14.73 5.22 3.23
N PRO A 111 14.37 5.68 4.45
CA PRO A 111 13.17 6.49 4.67
C PRO A 111 13.11 7.78 3.83
N PHE A 112 14.22 8.51 3.74
CA PHE A 112 14.27 9.78 3.01
C PHE A 112 14.15 9.62 1.49
N ILE A 113 14.62 8.50 0.94
CA ILE A 113 14.58 8.22 -0.50
C ILE A 113 13.25 7.57 -0.90
N GLN A 114 12.61 6.88 0.03
CA GLN A 114 11.42 6.07 -0.18
C GLN A 114 10.29 6.84 -0.89
N ILE A 115 10.01 8.08 -0.48
CA ILE A 115 8.92 8.89 -1.05
C ILE A 115 9.19 9.19 -2.54
N PHE A 116 10.35 9.77 -2.85
CA PHE A 116 10.73 10.11 -4.22
C PHE A 116 10.79 8.88 -5.13
N PHE A 117 11.34 7.77 -4.61
CA PHE A 117 11.43 6.53 -5.35
C PHE A 117 10.06 5.91 -5.62
N THR A 118 9.15 5.93 -4.64
CA THR A 118 7.78 5.43 -4.82
C THR A 118 7.03 6.25 -5.87
N LEU A 119 7.17 7.57 -5.85
CA LEU A 119 6.59 8.45 -6.88
C LEU A 119 7.14 8.14 -8.27
N TYR A 120 8.46 7.95 -8.38
CA TYR A 120 9.10 7.55 -9.64
C TYR A 120 8.50 6.24 -10.17
N VAL A 121 8.41 5.20 -9.34
CA VAL A 121 7.91 3.88 -9.74
C VAL A 121 6.43 3.92 -10.14
N LEU A 122 5.61 4.73 -9.47
CA LEU A 122 4.19 4.91 -9.77
C LEU A 122 3.97 5.65 -11.10
N LEU A 123 4.73 6.71 -11.35
CA LEU A 123 4.50 7.61 -12.47
C LEU A 123 5.25 7.19 -13.75
N ALA A 124 6.46 6.63 -13.64
CA ALA A 124 7.31 6.34 -14.79
C ALA A 124 6.64 5.37 -15.79
N PRO A 125 6.70 5.60 -17.11
CA PRO A 125 6.22 4.65 -18.09
C PRO A 125 7.05 3.37 -18.12
N GLY A 126 6.36 2.22 -18.18
CA GLY A 126 6.98 0.93 -18.48
C GLY A 126 7.47 0.84 -19.93
N THR A 127 8.25 -0.19 -20.24
CA THR A 127 8.78 -0.38 -21.59
C THR A 127 7.71 -0.89 -22.57
N PRO A 128 7.50 -0.22 -23.73
CA PRO A 128 6.42 -0.55 -24.66
C PRO A 128 6.68 -1.80 -25.52
N HIS A 129 7.87 -2.40 -25.42
CA HIS A 129 8.25 -3.62 -26.12
C HIS A 129 8.70 -4.71 -25.12
N ARG A 130 8.98 -5.90 -25.65
CA ARG A 130 9.65 -6.97 -24.91
C ARG A 130 10.96 -6.43 -24.30
N ASN A 131 11.22 -6.82 -23.06
CA ASN A 131 12.44 -6.46 -22.35
C ASN A 131 13.11 -7.71 -21.75
N ASP A 132 14.22 -7.53 -21.02
CA ASP A 132 15.04 -8.62 -20.48
C ASP A 132 14.28 -9.52 -19.48
N TYR A 133 13.17 -9.02 -18.95
CA TYR A 133 12.33 -9.70 -17.95
C TYR A 133 11.04 -10.30 -18.55
N GLY A 134 10.85 -10.20 -19.87
CA GLY A 134 9.78 -10.87 -20.61
C GLY A 134 8.86 -9.95 -21.41
N ASP A 135 7.81 -10.56 -21.94
CA ASP A 135 6.79 -9.88 -22.74
C ASP A 135 5.85 -9.03 -21.87
N ILE A 136 5.11 -8.12 -22.52
CA ILE A 136 4.21 -7.19 -21.84
C ILE A 136 3.02 -7.95 -21.27
N ARG A 137 2.76 -7.75 -19.98
CA ARG A 137 1.59 -8.32 -19.30
C ARG A 137 0.39 -7.36 -19.38
N PRO A 138 -0.72 -7.74 -20.05
CA PRO A 138 -1.95 -6.98 -19.97
C PRO A 138 -2.54 -7.07 -18.55
N SER A 139 -3.01 -5.95 -18.00
CA SER A 139 -3.71 -5.96 -16.72
C SER A 139 -5.12 -6.54 -16.87
N SER A 140 -5.48 -7.45 -15.96
CA SER A 140 -6.85 -7.98 -15.88
C SER A 140 -7.83 -6.88 -15.42
N THR A 141 -9.10 -7.00 -15.78
CA THR A 141 -10.12 -6.00 -15.46
C THR A 141 -10.24 -5.73 -13.95
N TRP A 142 -10.20 -6.78 -13.12
CA TRP A 142 -10.26 -6.64 -11.67
C TRP A 142 -9.06 -5.89 -11.09
N GLU A 143 -7.86 -6.08 -11.65
CA GLU A 143 -6.64 -5.35 -11.22
C GLU A 143 -6.82 -3.86 -11.46
N LYS A 144 -7.40 -3.49 -12.61
CA LYS A 144 -7.69 -2.09 -12.96
C LYS A 144 -8.73 -1.49 -12.02
N ILE A 145 -9.79 -2.24 -11.71
CA ILE A 145 -10.85 -1.78 -10.79
C ILE A 145 -10.26 -1.50 -9.41
N ILE A 146 -9.52 -2.46 -8.84
CA ILE A 146 -8.88 -2.28 -7.53
C ILE A 146 -7.88 -1.12 -7.58
N ALA A 147 -7.06 -1.02 -8.64
CA ALA A 147 -6.12 0.08 -8.79
C ALA A 147 -6.82 1.45 -8.76
N TRP A 148 -7.90 1.63 -9.52
CA TRP A 148 -8.66 2.89 -9.52
C TRP A 148 -9.32 3.19 -8.18
N ILE A 149 -9.88 2.18 -7.51
CA ILE A 149 -10.41 2.33 -6.15
C ILE A 149 -9.31 2.81 -5.21
N MET A 150 -8.11 2.21 -5.27
CA MET A 150 -6.97 2.62 -4.45
C MET A 150 -6.50 4.05 -4.73
N ILE A 151 -6.50 4.49 -5.99
CA ILE A 151 -6.18 5.88 -6.35
C ILE A 151 -7.19 6.83 -5.70
N MET A 152 -8.49 6.57 -5.89
CA MET A 152 -9.56 7.41 -5.34
C MET A 152 -9.51 7.46 -3.81
N LEU A 153 -9.31 6.30 -3.17
CA LEU A 153 -9.18 6.20 -1.72
C LEU A 153 -7.95 7.00 -1.24
N SER A 154 -6.81 6.89 -1.92
CA SER A 154 -5.59 7.62 -1.53
C SER A 154 -5.79 9.13 -1.62
N LEU A 155 -6.44 9.62 -2.69
CA LEU A 155 -6.76 11.04 -2.85
C LEU A 155 -7.72 11.54 -1.76
N PHE A 156 -8.74 10.73 -1.42
CA PHE A 156 -9.66 11.04 -0.34
C PHE A 156 -8.94 11.13 1.02
N MET A 157 -8.04 10.20 1.32
CA MET A 157 -7.27 10.22 2.57
C MET A 157 -6.31 11.42 2.63
N ILE A 158 -5.66 11.77 1.53
CA ILE A 158 -4.80 12.96 1.45
C ILE A 158 -5.62 14.24 1.72
N PHE A 159 -6.80 14.36 1.10
CA PHE A 159 -7.71 15.48 1.34
C PHE A 159 -8.16 15.55 2.80
N GLY A 160 -8.51 14.41 3.41
CA GLY A 160 -8.85 14.32 4.83
C GLY A 160 -7.70 14.76 5.75
N VAL A 161 -6.46 14.37 5.46
CA VAL A 161 -5.27 14.81 6.19
C VAL A 161 -5.07 16.32 6.08
N PHE A 162 -5.29 16.91 4.91
CA PHE A 162 -5.21 18.37 4.74
C PHE A 162 -6.26 19.10 5.57
N ILE A 163 -7.51 18.64 5.57
CA ILE A 163 -8.57 19.22 6.42
C ILE A 163 -8.21 19.09 7.90
N PHE A 164 -7.76 17.91 8.33
CA PHE A 164 -7.34 17.67 9.70
C PHE A 164 -6.19 18.60 10.10
N ALA A 165 -5.14 18.67 9.28
CA ALA A 165 -4.00 19.55 9.55
C ALA A 165 -4.42 21.03 9.62
N TYR A 166 -5.30 21.48 8.72
CA TYR A 166 -5.86 22.83 8.77
C TYR A 166 -6.63 23.07 10.08
N TYR A 167 -7.50 22.14 10.48
CA TYR A 167 -8.27 22.24 11.72
C TYR A 167 -7.36 22.42 12.95
N PHE A 168 -6.26 21.67 13.04
CA PHE A 168 -5.33 21.76 14.17
C PHE A 168 -4.35 22.94 14.08
N ALA A 169 -4.04 23.43 12.87
CA ALA A 169 -3.15 24.57 12.68
C ALA A 169 -3.83 25.93 12.94
N SER A 170 -5.16 26.02 12.81
CA SER A 170 -5.93 27.23 13.10
C SER A 170 -7.09 26.98 14.08
N PRO A 171 -6.81 26.73 15.38
CA PRO A 171 -7.87 26.53 16.38
C PRO A 171 -8.79 27.75 16.50
N GLU A 172 -8.22 28.95 16.37
CA GLU A 172 -8.89 30.24 16.54
C GLU A 172 -10.08 30.44 15.58
N PHE A 173 -10.06 29.82 14.39
CA PHE A 173 -11.12 29.93 13.40
C PHE A 173 -12.50 29.56 13.96
N TRP A 174 -12.57 28.60 14.89
CA TRP A 174 -13.82 28.14 15.49
C TRP A 174 -14.30 28.97 16.68
N ASP A 175 -13.40 29.73 17.31
CA ASP A 175 -13.72 30.66 18.41
C ASP A 175 -14.03 32.09 17.91
N THR A 176 -13.71 32.41 16.65
CA THR A 176 -14.02 33.73 16.09
C THR A 176 -15.51 34.11 16.09
N PRO A 177 -16.49 33.22 15.80
CA PRO A 177 -17.89 33.62 15.78
C PRO A 177 -18.41 33.96 17.19
N THR A 178 -17.95 33.23 18.22
CA THR A 178 -18.37 33.44 19.60
C THR A 178 -17.75 34.71 20.18
N GLN A 179 -16.47 34.99 19.88
CA GLN A 179 -15.81 36.23 20.31
C GLN A 179 -16.42 37.48 19.67
N ILE A 180 -16.78 37.43 18.38
CA ILE A 180 -17.45 38.56 17.71
C ILE A 180 -18.81 38.84 18.35
N ILE A 181 -19.60 37.80 18.64
CA ILE A 181 -20.91 37.95 19.29
C ILE A 181 -20.75 38.54 20.70
N GLN A 182 -19.84 38.00 21.52
CA GLN A 182 -19.59 38.52 22.87
C GLN A 182 -19.14 39.98 22.87
N ASN A 183 -18.17 40.32 22.01
CA ASN A 183 -17.69 41.69 21.88
C ASN A 183 -18.81 42.62 21.41
N THR A 184 -19.70 42.20 20.50
CA THR A 184 -20.83 43.05 20.09
C THR A 184 -21.86 43.26 21.21
N THR A 185 -22.09 42.26 22.08
CA THR A 185 -23.04 42.39 23.19
C THR A 185 -22.51 43.21 24.37
N GLU A 186 -21.19 43.36 24.55
CA GLU A 186 -20.63 44.21 25.62
C GLU A 186 -20.85 45.71 25.40
N TYR A 187 -21.13 46.15 24.17
CA TYR A 187 -21.40 47.56 23.85
C TYR A 187 -22.89 47.94 23.93
N PHE A 188 -23.77 47.00 24.31
CA PHE A 188 -25.22 47.23 24.49
C PHE A 188 -25.66 47.07 25.93
#